data_AF-A0A6L5F063-F1
#
_entry.id   AF-A0A6L5F063-F1
#
_cell.length_a   1.000
_cell.length_b   1.000
_cell.length_c   1.000
_cell.angle_alpha   90.00
_cell.angle_beta   90.00
_cell.angle_gamma   90.00
#
_symmetry.space_group_name_H-M   'P 1'
#
loop_
_entity.id
_entity.type
_entity.pdbx_description
1 polymer ?
#
loop_
_entity_poly.entity_id
_entity_poly.type
_entity_poly.pdbx_seq_one_letter_code
_entity_poly.pdbx_strand_id
1 'polypeptide(L)'
;MHVTIKKSVLAAVAAAADATGKVANADLLDGLDGATYLLSCPAGTELYLGLCFEEHPRSANDHGDASRACSADGKRLPSEGEMRSYRDQPGNDIARFEWTDELSDTDVESTFLYAVVGTFGSAVSAATREQPFRCVSGPTG
;
A
#
# COMPACT_ATOMS: atom_id res chain seq x y z
N MET A 1 2.03 -57.56 -10.52
CA MET A 1 2.60 -56.99 -11.77
C MET A 1 3.34 -55.72 -11.36
N HIS A 2 4.67 -55.76 -11.29
CA HIS A 2 5.51 -54.64 -10.83
C HIS A 2 6.04 -53.91 -12.07
N VAL A 3 5.76 -52.61 -12.22
CA VAL A 3 6.29 -51.78 -13.31
C VAL A 3 7.47 -50.98 -12.76
N THR A 4 8.69 -51.30 -13.21
CA THR A 4 9.90 -50.55 -12.86
C THR A 4 10.18 -49.51 -13.93
N ILE A 5 9.95 -48.23 -13.63
CA ILE A 5 10.28 -47.13 -14.52
C ILE A 5 11.77 -46.80 -14.37
N LYS A 6 12.52 -46.83 -15.47
CA LYS A 6 13.95 -46.55 -15.48
C LYS A 6 14.21 -45.05 -15.26
N LYS A 7 15.17 -44.72 -14.38
CA LYS A 7 15.61 -43.35 -14.06
C LYS A 7 15.99 -42.52 -15.30
N SER A 8 16.47 -43.15 -16.37
CA SER A 8 16.77 -42.49 -17.64
C SER A 8 15.54 -42.00 -18.39
N VAL A 9 14.39 -42.66 -18.23
CA VAL A 9 13.11 -42.22 -18.81
C VAL A 9 12.62 -40.98 -18.09
N LEU A 10 12.73 -40.93 -16.76
CA LEU A 10 12.37 -39.74 -15.98
C LEU A 10 13.22 -38.52 -16.37
N ALA A 11 14.52 -38.70 -16.59
CA ALA A 11 15.41 -37.62 -17.00
C ALA A 11 15.08 -37.09 -18.42
N ALA A 12 14.75 -37.98 -19.35
CA ALA A 12 14.38 -37.58 -20.72
C ALA A 12 13.04 -36.83 -20.77
N VAL A 13 12.07 -37.22 -19.93
CA VAL A 13 10.76 -36.54 -19.85
C VAL A 13 10.90 -35.14 -19.23
N ALA A 14 11.74 -34.98 -18.20
CA ALA A 14 12.02 -33.67 -17.61
C ALA A 14 12.70 -32.72 -18.61
N ALA A 15 13.74 -33.19 -19.32
CA ALA A 15 14.42 -32.38 -20.33
C ALA A 15 13.52 -32.00 -21.52
N ALA A 16 12.58 -32.87 -21.90
CA ALA A 16 11.60 -32.57 -22.94
C ALA A 16 10.57 -31.53 -22.50
N ALA A 17 10.18 -31.52 -21.22
CA ALA A 17 9.31 -30.49 -20.65
C ALA A 17 10.03 -29.12 -20.59
N ASP A 18 11.29 -29.08 -20.17
CA ASP A 18 12.09 -27.84 -20.14
C ASP A 18 12.42 -27.30 -21.54
N ALA A 19 12.51 -28.17 -22.55
CA ALA A 19 12.75 -27.79 -23.94
C ALA A 19 11.51 -27.17 -24.62
N THR A 20 10.33 -27.30 -24.03
CA THR A 20 9.17 -26.51 -24.44
C THR A 20 9.36 -25.10 -23.89
N GLY A 21 10.01 -24.23 -24.67
CA GLY A 21 10.16 -22.83 -24.33
C GLY A 21 8.82 -22.19 -23.94
N LYS A 22 8.90 -21.02 -23.28
CA LYS A 22 7.72 -20.28 -22.80
C LYS A 22 6.62 -20.31 -23.87
N VAL A 23 5.49 -20.95 -23.56
CA VAL A 23 4.37 -21.06 -24.49
C VAL A 23 3.96 -19.64 -24.86
N ALA A 24 3.70 -19.37 -26.14
CA ALA A 24 3.47 -18.01 -26.65
C ALA A 24 2.37 -17.22 -25.92
N ASN A 25 1.48 -17.93 -25.20
CA ASN A 25 0.36 -17.36 -24.44
C ASN A 25 0.53 -17.48 -22.93
N ALA A 26 1.72 -17.85 -22.43
CA ALA A 26 1.95 -17.98 -20.99
C ALA A 26 1.80 -16.63 -20.25
N ASP A 27 1.92 -15.52 -20.98
CA ASP A 27 1.76 -14.15 -20.46
C ASP A 27 0.37 -13.57 -20.73
N LEU A 28 -0.50 -14.30 -21.42
CA LEU A 28 -1.85 -13.85 -21.73
C LEU A 28 -2.84 -14.35 -20.68
N LEU A 29 -3.60 -13.43 -20.08
CA LEU A 29 -4.80 -13.73 -19.31
C LEU A 29 -5.99 -13.31 -20.16
N ASP A 30 -6.86 -14.26 -20.52
CA ASP A 30 -8.00 -14.02 -21.42
C ASP A 30 -7.62 -13.34 -22.76
N GLY A 31 -6.41 -13.63 -23.26
CA GLY A 31 -5.91 -13.06 -24.53
C GLY A 31 -5.36 -11.64 -24.42
N LEU A 32 -5.35 -11.05 -23.24
CA LEU A 32 -4.70 -9.77 -22.94
C LEU A 32 -3.37 -10.00 -22.25
N ASP A 33 -2.40 -9.10 -22.49
CA ASP A 33 -1.13 -9.12 -21.78
C ASP A 33 -1.39 -8.99 -20.27
N GLY A 34 -0.79 -9.87 -19.47
CA GLY A 34 -0.94 -9.90 -18.01
C GLY A 34 -0.60 -8.57 -17.33
N ALA A 35 0.25 -7.73 -17.94
CA ALA A 35 0.57 -6.40 -17.44
C ALA A 35 -0.66 -5.47 -17.39
N THR A 36 -1.68 -5.73 -18.22
CA THR A 36 -2.95 -4.98 -18.24
C THR A 36 -3.71 -5.13 -16.93
N TYR A 37 -3.47 -6.20 -16.17
CA TYR A 37 -4.14 -6.47 -14.90
C TYR A 37 -3.31 -6.04 -13.68
N LEU A 38 -2.17 -5.38 -13.90
CA LEU A 38 -1.37 -4.85 -12.81
C LEU A 38 -2.04 -3.62 -12.23
N LEU A 39 -2.12 -3.60 -10.90
CA LEU A 39 -2.56 -2.43 -10.16
C LEU A 39 -1.61 -1.26 -10.42
N SER A 40 -2.18 -0.10 -10.71
CA SER A 40 -1.48 1.16 -10.93
C SER A 40 -1.99 2.21 -9.96
N CYS A 41 -1.21 3.27 -9.77
CA CYS A 41 -1.58 4.41 -8.95
C CYS A 41 -1.65 5.69 -9.80
N PRO A 42 -2.56 6.62 -9.47
CA PRO A 42 -2.57 7.94 -10.09
C PRO A 42 -1.22 8.66 -9.94
N ALA A 43 -0.95 9.64 -10.80
CA ALA A 43 0.26 10.46 -10.70
C ALA A 43 0.37 11.15 -9.34
N GLY A 44 1.60 11.21 -8.80
CA GLY A 44 1.88 11.75 -7.46
C GLY A 44 1.50 10.81 -6.31
N THR A 45 1.27 9.53 -6.62
CA THR A 45 1.04 8.50 -5.62
C THR A 45 1.83 7.23 -5.91
N GLU A 46 2.20 6.52 -4.84
CA GLU A 46 2.98 5.28 -4.86
C GLU A 46 2.13 4.10 -4.40
N LEU A 47 2.21 2.96 -5.11
CA LEU A 47 1.52 1.73 -4.73
C LEU A 47 2.24 1.06 -3.55
N TYR A 48 1.58 1.00 -2.41
CA TYR A 48 2.06 0.30 -1.22
C TYR A 48 0.93 -0.44 -0.50
N LEU A 49 1.12 -1.73 -0.22
CA LEU A 49 0.13 -2.62 0.42
C LEU A 49 -1.28 -2.56 -0.21
N GLY A 50 -1.35 -2.38 -1.53
CA GLY A 50 -2.63 -2.29 -2.24
C GLY A 50 -3.35 -0.95 -2.08
N LEU A 51 -2.64 0.10 -1.67
CA LEU A 51 -3.11 1.48 -1.58
C LEU A 51 -2.18 2.40 -2.35
N CYS A 52 -2.70 3.54 -2.80
CA CYS A 52 -1.93 4.60 -3.43
C CYS A 52 -1.69 5.73 -2.42
N PHE A 53 -0.48 5.81 -1.87
CA PHE A 53 -0.07 6.86 -0.94
C PHE A 53 0.41 8.08 -1.70
N GLU A 54 0.04 9.27 -1.26
CA GLU A 54 0.70 10.49 -1.76
C GLU A 54 2.19 10.47 -1.41
N GLU A 55 3.02 10.72 -2.44
CA GLU A 55 4.48 10.75 -2.33
C GLU A 55 4.97 11.88 -1.41
N HIS A 56 4.17 12.96 -1.31
CA HIS A 56 4.50 14.15 -0.54
C HIS A 56 3.35 14.52 0.39
N PRO A 57 3.63 14.90 1.65
CA PRO A 57 2.61 15.42 2.53
C PRO A 57 2.13 16.79 2.05
N ARG A 58 0.86 17.06 2.30
CA ARG A 58 0.21 18.35 2.11
C ARG A 58 0.55 19.29 3.28
N SER A 59 0.22 20.57 3.10
CA SER A 59 0.38 21.59 4.14
C SER A 59 -0.40 21.22 5.41
N ALA A 60 0.13 21.62 6.57
CA ALA A 60 -0.52 21.33 7.84
C ALA A 60 -1.93 21.93 7.94
N ASN A 61 -2.84 21.16 8.53
CA ASN A 61 -4.21 21.60 8.80
C ASN A 61 -4.77 20.86 10.03
N ASP A 62 -5.92 21.30 10.54
CA ASP A 62 -6.64 20.52 11.55
C ASP A 62 -7.16 19.19 10.97
N HIS A 63 -7.47 18.23 11.85
CA HIS A 63 -7.81 16.88 11.42
C HIS A 63 -9.08 16.86 10.55
N GLY A 64 -10.08 17.68 10.91
CA GLY A 64 -11.35 17.76 10.18
C GLY A 64 -11.15 18.29 8.77
N ASP A 65 -10.36 19.35 8.62
CA ASP A 65 -10.01 19.92 7.33
C ASP A 65 -9.11 19.01 6.50
N ALA A 66 -8.15 18.33 7.12
CA ALA A 66 -7.32 17.32 6.44
C ALA A 66 -8.18 16.18 5.87
N SER A 67 -9.11 15.65 6.68
CA SER A 67 -10.05 14.60 6.27
C SER A 67 -10.98 15.06 5.14
N ARG A 68 -11.53 16.28 5.24
CA ARG A 68 -12.33 16.91 4.18
C ARG A 68 -11.54 17.09 2.89
N ALA A 69 -10.29 17.53 2.99
CA ALA A 69 -9.42 17.72 1.83
C ALA A 69 -9.14 16.39 1.11
N CYS A 70 -8.85 15.31 1.84
CA CYS A 70 -8.70 13.99 1.22
C CYS A 70 -10.01 13.52 0.58
N SER A 71 -11.14 13.70 1.26
CA SER A 71 -12.46 13.28 0.76
C SER A 71 -12.87 14.02 -0.51
N ALA A 72 -12.53 15.32 -0.62
CA ALA A 72 -12.80 16.13 -1.81
C ALA A 72 -12.12 15.57 -3.08
N ASP A 73 -11.00 14.87 -2.91
CA ASP A 73 -10.25 14.23 -3.99
C ASP A 73 -10.63 12.74 -4.18
N GLY A 74 -11.67 12.25 -3.50
CA GLY A 74 -12.07 10.84 -3.52
C GLY A 74 -11.09 9.92 -2.78
N LYS A 75 -10.31 10.48 -1.85
CA LYS A 75 -9.31 9.79 -1.02
C LYS A 75 -9.75 9.77 0.44
N ARG A 76 -8.93 9.18 1.33
CA ARG A 76 -9.08 9.28 2.80
C ARG A 76 -7.74 9.55 3.46
N LEU A 77 -7.75 9.89 4.75
CA LEU A 77 -6.55 9.79 5.57
C LEU A 77 -6.17 8.29 5.73
N PRO A 78 -4.88 7.95 5.80
CA PRO A 78 -4.44 6.59 6.11
C PRO A 78 -4.78 6.23 7.55
N SER A 79 -4.92 4.94 7.83
CA SER A 79 -4.95 4.45 9.22
C SER A 79 -3.56 4.54 9.86
N GLU A 80 -3.49 4.42 11.18
CA GLU A 80 -2.20 4.43 11.88
C GLU A 80 -1.30 3.27 11.41
N GLY A 81 -1.86 2.07 11.27
CA GLY A 81 -1.12 0.89 10.82
C GLY A 81 -0.57 1.06 9.40
N GLU A 82 -1.38 1.58 8.49
CA GLU A 82 -0.99 1.91 7.11
C GLU A 82 0.17 2.91 7.08
N MET A 83 0.05 4.02 7.81
CA MET A 83 1.06 5.07 7.83
C MET A 83 2.38 4.60 8.46
N ARG A 84 2.32 3.77 9.51
CA ARG A 84 3.51 3.15 10.12
C ARG A 84 4.22 2.22 9.15
N SER A 85 3.49 1.34 8.48
CA SER A 85 4.09 0.42 7.50
C SER A 85 4.70 1.19 6.33
N TYR A 86 4.05 2.25 5.86
CA TYR A 86 4.59 3.10 4.79
C TYR A 86 5.89 3.80 5.20
N ARG A 87 5.95 4.37 6.40
CA ARG A 87 7.16 4.97 6.99
C ARG A 87 8.33 3.99 7.07
N ASP A 88 8.05 2.73 7.42
CA ASP A 88 9.10 1.72 7.62
C ASP A 88 9.71 1.24 6.27
N GLN A 89 9.22 1.72 5.13
CA GLN A 89 9.84 1.49 3.82
C GLN A 89 11.12 2.33 3.62
N PRO A 90 12.18 1.76 3.03
CA PRO A 90 13.36 2.54 2.65
C PRO A 90 13.01 3.70 1.71
N GLY A 91 13.36 4.93 2.11
CA GLY A 91 13.13 6.15 1.32
C GLY A 91 11.89 6.96 1.73
N ASN A 92 11.00 6.38 2.54
CA ASN A 92 9.79 7.05 3.01
C ASN A 92 9.98 7.64 4.41
N ASP A 93 10.55 8.85 4.48
CA ASP A 93 10.69 9.56 5.76
C ASP A 93 9.48 10.46 6.04
N ILE A 94 8.89 10.26 7.22
CA ILE A 94 7.80 11.09 7.75
C ILE A 94 8.38 11.98 8.84
N ALA A 95 9.15 12.98 8.41
CA ALA A 95 9.97 13.83 9.27
C ALA A 95 9.17 14.57 10.38
N ARG A 96 7.89 14.80 10.15
CA ARG A 96 6.96 15.41 11.11
C ARG A 96 5.77 14.49 11.31
N PHE A 97 5.19 14.50 12.50
CA PHE A 97 3.96 13.76 12.74
C PHE A 97 2.86 14.16 11.74
N GLU A 98 2.29 13.16 11.07
CA GLU A 98 1.22 13.33 10.10
C GLU A 98 -0.09 12.73 10.60
N TRP A 99 -1.21 13.34 10.17
CA TRP A 99 -2.54 12.85 10.53
C TRP A 99 -2.84 11.45 9.99
N THR A 100 -3.52 10.66 10.81
CA THR A 100 -4.16 9.39 10.42
C THR A 100 -5.67 9.47 10.67
N ASP A 101 -6.46 8.50 10.21
CA ASP A 101 -7.91 8.45 10.47
C ASP A 101 -8.28 7.82 11.83
N GLU A 102 -7.30 7.31 12.57
CA GLU A 102 -7.54 6.54 13.79
C GLU A 102 -7.81 7.47 14.97
N LEU A 103 -9.00 7.33 15.55
CA LEU A 103 -9.38 8.04 16.77
C LEU A 103 -8.60 7.45 17.96
N SER A 104 -7.97 8.31 18.75
CA SER A 104 -7.38 7.92 20.02
C SER A 104 -8.33 8.29 21.14
N ASP A 105 -8.70 7.30 21.96
CA ASP A 105 -9.39 7.57 23.21
C ASP A 105 -8.34 7.74 24.31
N THR A 106 -8.42 8.86 25.02
CA THR A 106 -7.78 8.99 26.31
C THR A 106 -8.86 9.37 27.28
N ASP A 107 -9.07 8.55 28.32
CA ASP A 107 -10.07 8.73 29.37
C ASP A 107 -9.98 10.08 30.14
N VAL A 108 -9.09 10.98 29.73
CA VAL A 108 -8.65 12.16 30.46
C VAL A 108 -8.96 13.49 29.76
N GLU A 109 -9.34 13.49 28.48
CA GLU A 109 -9.59 14.74 27.75
C GLU A 109 -11.01 14.86 27.18
N SER A 110 -11.55 16.09 27.22
CA SER A 110 -12.84 16.44 26.61
C SER A 110 -12.71 16.88 25.14
N THR A 111 -11.58 16.55 24.50
CA THR A 111 -11.31 16.82 23.08
C THR A 111 -11.15 15.51 22.31
N PHE A 112 -11.48 15.54 21.02
CA PHE A 112 -11.13 14.45 20.12
C PHE A 112 -9.61 14.42 19.94
N LEU A 113 -9.01 13.26 20.17
CA LEU A 113 -7.60 12.99 19.90
C LEU A 113 -7.51 12.01 18.73
N TYR A 114 -6.50 12.18 17.90
CA TYR A 114 -6.22 11.30 16.78
C TYR A 114 -4.78 10.83 16.84
N ALA A 115 -4.55 9.61 16.36
CA ALA A 115 -3.20 9.13 16.19
C ALA A 115 -2.47 9.95 15.12
N VAL A 116 -1.17 10.13 15.34
CA VAL A 116 -0.26 10.73 14.37
C VAL A 116 0.98 9.87 14.26
N VAL A 117 1.56 9.78 13.07
CA VAL A 117 2.74 8.95 12.80
C VAL A 117 3.86 9.82 12.27
N GLY A 118 5.07 9.63 12.79
CA GLY A 118 6.28 10.32 12.36
C GLY A 118 7.53 9.45 12.50
N THR A 119 8.70 10.01 12.20
CA THR A 119 10.01 9.32 12.26
C THR A 119 10.26 8.67 13.63
N PHE A 120 9.74 9.26 14.71
CA PHE A 120 9.96 8.78 16.09
C PHE A 120 8.92 7.78 16.59
N GLY A 121 7.99 7.33 15.75
CA GLY A 121 6.94 6.38 16.12
C GLY A 121 5.55 6.96 15.95
N SER A 122 4.65 6.58 16.87
CA SER A 122 3.27 7.06 16.93
C SER A 122 3.08 7.95 18.15
N ALA A 123 2.18 8.93 18.04
CA ALA A 123 1.74 9.77 19.14
C ALA A 123 0.24 10.07 19.00
N VAL A 124 -0.28 10.89 19.90
CA VAL A 124 -1.66 11.39 19.86
C VAL A 124 -1.63 12.91 19.78
N SER A 125 -2.56 13.49 19.04
CA SER A 125 -2.67 14.94 18.86
C SER A 125 -4.13 15.36 18.88
N ALA A 126 -4.43 16.51 19.49
CA ALA A 126 -5.79 17.05 19.51
C ALA A 126 -6.23 17.45 18.10
N ALA A 127 -7.48 17.14 17.76
CA ALA A 127 -8.04 17.33 16.42
C ALA A 127 -7.90 18.76 15.89
N THR A 128 -7.82 19.76 16.77
CA THR A 128 -7.69 21.19 16.42
C THR A 128 -6.24 21.65 16.20
N ARG A 129 -5.24 20.78 16.39
CA ARG A 129 -3.84 21.11 16.08
C ARG A 129 -3.62 21.03 14.57
N GLU A 130 -2.73 21.85 14.05
CA GLU A 130 -2.31 21.71 12.65
C GLU A 130 -1.21 20.65 12.54
N GLN A 131 -1.42 19.62 11.72
CA GLN A 131 -0.40 18.65 11.33
C GLN A 131 -0.38 18.48 9.82
N PRO A 132 0.79 18.26 9.19
CA PRO A 132 0.85 17.79 7.82
C PRO A 132 0.06 16.49 7.67
N PHE A 133 -0.36 16.20 6.45
CA PHE A 133 -1.13 14.99 6.19
C PHE A 133 -0.91 14.55 4.76
N ARG A 134 -1.14 13.27 4.51
CA ARG A 134 -1.18 12.71 3.17
C ARG A 134 -2.44 11.89 3.01
N CYS A 135 -2.93 11.82 1.80
CA CYS A 135 -4.13 11.04 1.49
C CYS A 135 -3.75 9.68 0.90
N VAL A 136 -4.64 8.70 1.05
CA VAL A 136 -4.56 7.39 0.40
C VAL A 136 -5.83 7.09 -0.39
N SER A 137 -5.67 6.38 -1.50
CA SER A 137 -6.78 5.85 -2.30
C SER A 137 -6.56 4.40 -2.67
N GLY A 138 -7.58 3.75 -3.25
CA GLY A 138 -7.40 2.47 -3.92
C GLY A 138 -6.60 2.63 -5.23
N PRO A 139 -5.95 1.56 -5.69
CA PRO A 139 -5.32 1.51 -7.00
C PRO A 139 -6.34 1.51 -8.13
N THR A 140 -5.87 1.87 -9.32
CA THR A 140 -6.59 1.79 -10.59
C THR A 140 -6.10 0.59 -11.39
N GLY A 141 -6.99 -0.05 -12.15
CA GLY A 141 -6.70 -1.12 -13.09
C GLY A 141 -7.48 -0.92 -14.39
#